data_AF-A0ABD1FZS3-F1
#
_entry.id   AF-A0ABD1FZS3-F1
#
_cell.length_a   1.000
_cell.length_b   1.000
_cell.length_c   1.000
_cell.angle_alpha   90.00
_cell.angle_beta   90.00
_cell.angle_gamma   90.00
#
_symmetry.space_group_name_H-M   'P 1'
#
loop_
_entity.id
_entity.type
_entity.pdbx_description
1 polymer ?
#
loop_
_entity_poly.entity_id
_entity_poly.type
_entity_poly.pdbx_seq_one_letter_code
_entity_poly.pdbx_strand_id
1 'polypeptide(L)'
;MVLIFYITRKVFHLTLLSPKALYLPFFVQFLICILMHALWTIVQIVECMRVLKWTYAYRYYLPEVEHTKKQFFEYLQGEAEAGLEGLHQCAEKELMNYLNSEGPSKDFNDFRTKLAGLTSETRNYFENLVRALENGLSDVDSQAVCNKMSSKTAAGTSKSKGGRGKGSSKTGTSDRNADDSGSWACDKCTYMNSRSAAACHVCNHRN
;
A
#
# COMPACT_ATOMS: atom_id res chain seq x y z
N MET A 1 -23.26 6.69 1.52
CA MET A 1 -24.33 7.71 1.72
C MET A 1 -25.46 7.20 2.62
N VAL A 2 -25.95 5.97 2.46
CA VAL A 2 -27.05 5.40 3.27
C VAL A 2 -26.78 5.46 4.79
N LEU A 3 -25.55 5.13 5.21
CA LEU A 3 -25.15 5.14 6.63
C LEU A 3 -25.17 6.54 7.27
N ILE A 4 -24.74 7.57 6.53
CA ILE A 4 -24.75 8.96 7.02
C ILE A 4 -26.19 9.44 7.22
N PHE A 5 -27.06 9.20 6.25
CA PHE A 5 -28.50 9.51 6.34
C PHE A 5 -29.18 8.72 7.48
N TYR A 6 -28.81 7.45 7.66
CA TYR A 6 -29.34 6.61 8.73
C TYR A 6 -28.92 7.11 10.11
N ILE A 7 -27.63 7.45 10.29
CA ILE A 7 -27.12 7.99 11.55
C ILE A 7 -27.80 9.34 11.84
N THR A 8 -27.82 10.29 10.90
CA THR A 8 -28.49 11.61 11.12
C THR A 8 -29.96 11.47 11.44
N ARG A 9 -30.70 10.59 10.75
CA ARG A 9 -32.12 10.33 11.04
C ARG A 9 -32.32 9.68 12.42
N LYS A 10 -31.45 8.74 12.82
CA LYS A 10 -31.54 8.07 14.11
C LYS A 10 -31.16 9.00 15.26
N VAL A 11 -30.13 9.85 15.08
CA VAL A 11 -29.76 10.94 16.01
C VAL A 11 -30.96 11.87 16.23
N PHE A 12 -31.57 12.35 15.15
CA PHE A 12 -32.71 13.25 15.21
C PHE A 12 -33.91 12.62 15.93
N HIS A 13 -34.19 11.35 15.65
CA HIS A 13 -35.28 10.61 16.30
C HIS A 13 -35.02 10.38 17.80
N LEU A 14 -33.81 10.00 18.21
CA LEU A 14 -33.43 9.82 19.63
C LEU A 14 -33.44 11.14 20.40
N THR A 15 -33.12 12.26 19.75
CA THR A 15 -33.13 13.59 20.34
C THR A 15 -34.56 14.11 20.55
N LEU A 16 -35.51 13.71 19.70
CA LEU A 16 -36.92 14.08 19.81
C LEU A 16 -37.73 13.23 20.81
N LEU A 17 -37.30 11.99 21.12
CA LEU A 17 -38.08 11.05 21.94
C LEU A 17 -37.71 10.99 23.44
N SER A 18 -36.63 11.63 23.91
CA SER A 18 -36.15 11.44 25.29
C SER A 18 -36.40 12.66 26.20
N PRO A 19 -37.25 12.55 27.25
CA PRO A 19 -37.44 13.60 28.25
C PRO A 19 -36.28 13.73 29.27
N LYS A 20 -35.22 12.91 29.17
CA LYS A 20 -34.18 12.79 30.19
C LYS A 20 -32.96 13.67 29.86
N ALA A 21 -33.04 14.95 30.22
CA ALA A 21 -32.02 15.96 29.99
C ALA A 21 -30.65 15.69 30.66
N LEU A 22 -30.54 14.73 31.59
CA LEU A 22 -29.31 14.49 32.36
C LEU A 22 -28.28 13.58 31.66
N TYR A 23 -28.70 12.72 30.72
CA TYR A 23 -27.81 11.83 29.95
C TYR A 23 -27.49 12.36 28.54
N LEU A 24 -28.18 13.42 28.13
CA LEU A 24 -28.05 14.04 26.83
C LEU A 24 -26.63 14.53 26.50
N PRO A 25 -25.86 15.20 27.39
CA PRO A 25 -24.53 15.69 27.03
C PRO A 25 -23.51 14.56 26.81
N PHE A 26 -23.56 13.49 27.61
CA PHE A 26 -22.69 12.32 27.42
C PHE A 26 -23.04 11.54 26.15
N PHE A 27 -24.34 11.38 25.87
CA PHE A 27 -24.80 10.71 24.65
C PHE A 27 -24.46 11.52 23.40
N VAL A 28 -24.64 12.84 23.43
CA VAL A 28 -24.28 13.75 22.34
C VAL A 28 -22.77 13.75 22.11
N GLN A 29 -21.94 13.79 23.16
CA GLN A 29 -20.48 13.68 23.04
C GLN A 29 -20.05 12.33 22.43
N PHE A 30 -20.66 11.24 22.87
CA PHE A 30 -20.42 9.90 22.34
C PHE A 30 -20.75 9.81 20.84
N LEU A 31 -21.88 10.39 20.45
CA LEU A 31 -22.38 10.41 19.08
C LEU A 31 -21.55 11.32 18.17
N ILE A 32 -21.11 12.48 18.65
CA ILE A 32 -20.17 13.36 17.94
C ILE A 32 -18.85 12.63 17.68
N CYS A 33 -18.30 11.92 18.67
CA CYS A 33 -17.09 11.13 18.47
C CYS A 33 -17.29 9.96 17.48
N ILE A 34 -18.46 9.30 17.47
CA ILE A 34 -18.80 8.29 16.46
C ILE A 34 -18.81 8.92 15.05
N LEU A 35 -19.50 10.05 14.90
CA LEU A 35 -19.62 10.75 13.63
C LEU A 35 -18.27 11.22 13.09
N MET A 36 -17.41 11.78 13.95
CA MET A 36 -16.07 12.19 13.54
C MET A 36 -15.22 11.01 13.06
N HIS A 37 -15.24 9.89 13.80
CA HIS A 37 -14.43 8.74 13.46
C HIS A 37 -14.94 8.05 12.18
N ALA A 38 -16.27 7.92 12.04
CA ALA A 38 -16.89 7.40 10.83
C ALA A 38 -16.62 8.29 9.60
N LEU A 39 -16.68 9.62 9.75
CA LEU A 39 -16.37 10.54 8.66
C LEU A 39 -14.91 10.42 8.22
N TRP A 40 -13.98 10.31 9.17
CA TRP A 40 -12.56 10.09 8.87
C TRP A 40 -12.33 8.77 8.11
N THR A 41 -12.94 7.67 8.54
CA THR A 41 -12.86 6.38 7.85
C THR A 41 -13.46 6.44 6.43
N ILE A 42 -14.58 7.14 6.25
CA ILE A 42 -15.21 7.30 4.93
C ILE A 42 -14.29 8.07 3.96
N VAL A 43 -13.58 9.08 4.44
CA VAL A 43 -12.59 9.80 3.61
C VAL A 43 -11.47 8.86 3.17
N GLN A 44 -10.93 8.04 4.08
CA GLN A 44 -9.91 7.03 3.74
C GLN A 44 -10.38 6.08 2.64
N ILE A 45 -11.61 5.57 2.77
CA ILE A 45 -12.25 4.71 1.77
C ILE A 45 -12.30 5.36 0.39
N VAL A 46 -12.70 6.63 0.30
CA VAL A 46 -12.84 7.34 -0.98
C VAL A 46 -11.49 7.50 -1.67
N GLU A 47 -10.44 7.82 -0.91
CA GLU A 47 -9.08 7.91 -1.44
C GLU A 47 -8.56 6.54 -1.92
N CYS A 48 -8.79 5.48 -1.15
CA CYS A 48 -8.47 4.11 -1.53
C CYS A 48 -9.14 3.71 -2.86
N MET A 49 -10.44 3.98 -3.00
CA MET A 49 -11.19 3.74 -4.24
C MET A 49 -10.65 4.53 -5.42
N ARG A 50 -10.16 5.75 -5.21
CA ARG A 50 -9.52 6.55 -6.25
C ARG A 50 -8.23 5.90 -6.73
N VAL A 51 -7.38 5.45 -5.81
CA VAL A 51 -6.13 4.75 -6.15
C VAL A 51 -6.44 3.49 -6.96
N LEU A 52 -7.45 2.69 -6.54
CA LEU A 52 -7.86 1.51 -7.30
C LEU A 52 -8.26 1.83 -8.75
N LYS A 53 -9.02 2.91 -8.99
CA LYS A 53 -9.38 3.30 -10.36
C LYS A 53 -8.15 3.56 -11.23
N TRP A 54 -7.14 4.20 -10.67
CA TRP A 54 -5.89 4.45 -11.39
C TRP A 54 -5.04 3.19 -11.55
N THR A 55 -5.09 2.24 -10.60
CA THR A 55 -4.37 0.97 -10.71
C THR A 55 -4.96 0.08 -11.81
N TYR A 56 -6.28 0.08 -11.99
CA TYR A 56 -6.92 -0.57 -13.14
C TYR A 56 -6.46 0.02 -14.48
N ALA A 57 -6.39 1.35 -14.57
CA ALA A 57 -5.87 2.00 -15.77
C ALA A 57 -4.39 1.65 -16.00
N TYR A 58 -3.57 1.66 -14.96
CA TYR A 58 -2.16 1.29 -15.04
C TYR A 58 -1.97 -0.15 -15.53
N ARG A 59 -2.72 -1.11 -14.97
CA ARG A 59 -2.68 -2.53 -15.40
C ARG A 59 -2.92 -2.70 -16.89
N TYR A 60 -3.84 -1.92 -17.46
CA TYR A 60 -4.19 -1.99 -18.88
C TYR A 60 -3.01 -1.61 -19.79
N TYR A 61 -2.17 -0.66 -19.37
CA TYR A 61 -1.01 -0.21 -20.13
C TYR A 61 0.27 -1.02 -19.86
N LEU A 62 0.24 -1.98 -18.93
CA LEU A 62 1.40 -2.78 -18.59
C LEU A 62 1.68 -3.84 -19.68
N PRO A 63 2.88 -3.87 -20.28
CA PRO A 63 3.20 -4.80 -21.37
C PRO A 63 3.11 -6.27 -20.92
N GLU A 64 2.54 -7.13 -21.78
CA GLU A 64 2.34 -8.56 -21.49
C GLU A 64 3.64 -9.33 -21.21
N VAL A 65 4.76 -8.85 -21.77
CA VAL A 65 6.09 -9.48 -21.68
C VAL A 65 6.62 -9.46 -20.24
N GLU A 66 6.15 -8.54 -19.41
CA GLU A 66 6.56 -8.40 -18.00
C GLU A 66 5.66 -9.22 -17.05
N HIS A 67 5.44 -10.51 -17.35
CA HIS A 67 4.51 -11.38 -16.64
C HIS A 67 4.68 -11.37 -15.11
N THR A 68 5.91 -11.35 -14.61
CA THR A 68 6.19 -11.35 -13.18
C THR A 68 5.77 -10.03 -12.51
N LYS A 69 5.96 -8.90 -13.19
CA LYS A 69 5.50 -7.57 -12.71
C LYS A 69 3.98 -7.50 -12.72
N LYS A 70 3.33 -8.07 -13.74
CA LYS A 70 1.88 -8.20 -13.80
C LYS A 70 1.37 -9.00 -12.60
N GLN A 71 1.91 -10.20 -12.35
CA GLN A 71 1.52 -11.04 -11.19
C GLN A 71 1.72 -10.35 -9.84
N PHE A 72 2.86 -9.68 -9.63
CA PHE A 72 3.11 -8.91 -8.41
C PHE A 72 2.09 -7.78 -8.23
N PHE A 73 1.76 -7.09 -9.32
CA PHE A 73 0.73 -6.06 -9.32
C PHE A 73 -0.66 -6.61 -9.00
N GLU A 74 -1.04 -7.77 -9.55
CA GLU A 74 -2.34 -8.38 -9.23
C GLU A 74 -2.45 -8.78 -7.77
N TYR A 75 -1.36 -9.28 -7.19
CA TYR A 75 -1.28 -9.58 -5.76
C TYR A 75 -1.46 -8.32 -4.91
N LEU A 76 -0.69 -7.26 -5.17
CA LEU A 76 -0.80 -6.00 -4.43
C LEU A 76 -2.20 -5.38 -4.53
N GLN A 77 -2.80 -5.44 -5.72
CA GLN A 77 -4.15 -4.97 -5.93
C GLN A 77 -5.16 -5.83 -5.15
N GLY A 78 -5.02 -7.15 -5.15
CA GLY A 78 -5.89 -8.07 -4.42
C GLY A 78 -5.84 -7.83 -2.90
N GLU A 79 -4.66 -7.62 -2.33
CA GLU A 79 -4.50 -7.29 -0.91
C GLU A 79 -5.18 -5.95 -0.55
N ALA A 80 -5.00 -4.93 -1.39
CA ALA A 80 -5.62 -3.62 -1.19
C ALA A 80 -7.16 -3.68 -1.31
N GLU A 81 -7.69 -4.43 -2.27
CA GLU A 81 -9.13 -4.63 -2.45
C GLU A 81 -9.75 -5.41 -1.28
N ALA A 82 -9.08 -6.47 -0.82
CA ALA A 82 -9.53 -7.24 0.34
C ALA A 82 -9.55 -6.40 1.63
N GLY A 83 -8.50 -5.60 1.87
CA GLY A 83 -8.44 -4.69 3.00
C GLY A 83 -9.55 -3.63 2.95
N LEU A 84 -9.77 -3.03 1.78
CA LEU A 84 -10.82 -2.03 1.57
C LEU A 84 -12.23 -2.61 1.80
N GLU A 85 -12.50 -3.79 1.26
CA GLU A 85 -13.78 -4.49 1.48
C GLU A 85 -14.00 -4.80 2.97
N GLY A 86 -12.97 -5.29 3.67
CA GLY A 86 -13.03 -5.53 5.11
C GLY A 86 -13.34 -4.26 5.92
N LEU A 87 -12.72 -3.13 5.56
CA LEU A 87 -12.97 -1.83 6.17
C LEU A 87 -14.41 -1.35 5.92
N HIS A 88 -14.89 -1.48 4.68
CA HIS A 88 -16.27 -1.18 4.31
C HIS A 88 -17.27 -2.01 5.11
N GLN A 89 -17.06 -3.32 5.18
CA GLN A 89 -17.96 -4.22 5.90
C GLN A 89 -17.99 -3.93 7.41
N CYS A 90 -16.85 -3.66 8.03
CA CYS A 90 -16.78 -3.26 9.44
C CYS A 90 -17.51 -1.94 9.67
N ALA A 91 -17.27 -0.94 8.81
CA ALA A 91 -17.90 0.37 8.90
C ALA A 91 -19.43 0.33 8.70
N GLU A 92 -19.95 -0.57 7.84
CA GLU A 92 -21.39 -0.66 7.57
C GLU A 92 -22.11 -1.65 8.47
N LYS A 93 -21.65 -2.90 8.59
CA LYS A 93 -22.38 -3.97 9.28
C LYS A 93 -22.18 -3.90 10.79
N GLU A 94 -20.94 -3.76 11.26
CA GLU A 94 -20.65 -3.74 12.70
C GLU A 94 -21.14 -2.44 13.34
N LEU A 95 -20.96 -1.28 12.70
CA LEU A 95 -21.49 -0.02 13.20
C LEU A 95 -23.03 -0.06 13.34
N MET A 96 -23.74 -0.67 12.40
CA MET A 96 -25.20 -0.79 12.45
C MET A 96 -25.67 -1.64 13.64
N ASN A 97 -24.92 -2.66 14.05
CA ASN A 97 -25.24 -3.46 15.23
C ASN A 97 -25.22 -2.60 16.51
N TYR A 98 -24.22 -1.74 16.68
CA TYR A 98 -24.13 -0.83 17.83
C TYR A 98 -25.19 0.28 17.79
N LEU A 99 -25.57 0.74 16.60
CA LEU A 99 -26.65 1.73 16.46
C LEU A 99 -28.02 1.14 16.79
N ASN A 100 -28.22 -0.17 16.62
CA ASN A 100 -29.49 -0.86 16.87
C ASN A 100 -29.64 -1.40 18.30
N SER A 101 -28.55 -1.53 19.07
CA SER A 101 -28.62 -1.91 20.47
C SER A 101 -29.08 -0.76 21.37
N GLU A 102 -29.98 -1.05 22.32
CA GLU A 102 -30.43 -0.11 23.36
C GLU A 102 -29.35 0.08 24.44
N GLY A 103 -28.24 0.75 24.11
CA GLY A 103 -27.30 1.24 25.10
C GLY A 103 -25.83 1.26 24.66
N PRO A 104 -24.99 2.10 25.30
CA PRO A 104 -23.56 2.10 25.09
C PRO A 104 -22.95 0.82 25.69
N SER A 105 -22.80 -0.22 24.88
CA SER A 105 -22.09 -1.44 25.29
C SER A 105 -20.60 -1.15 25.52
N LYS A 106 -20.02 -1.82 26.52
CA LYS A 106 -18.57 -1.86 26.78
C LYS A 106 -17.78 -2.29 25.54
N ASP A 107 -18.41 -3.05 24.64
CA ASP A 107 -17.83 -3.58 23.40
C ASP A 107 -17.62 -2.52 22.32
N PHE A 108 -18.12 -1.30 22.51
CA PHE A 108 -17.92 -0.22 21.55
C PHE A 108 -16.46 0.25 21.47
N ASN A 109 -15.71 0.14 22.58
CA ASN A 109 -14.28 0.43 22.57
C ASN A 109 -13.49 -0.62 21.75
N ASP A 110 -13.94 -1.87 21.81
CA ASP A 110 -13.35 -2.96 21.02
C ASP A 110 -13.62 -2.75 19.53
N PHE A 111 -14.84 -2.31 19.17
CA PHE A 111 -15.15 -1.88 17.80
C PHE A 111 -14.27 -0.73 17.34
N ARG A 112 -14.06 0.31 18.16
CA ARG A 112 -13.18 1.43 17.79
C ARG A 112 -11.75 0.96 17.54
N THR A 113 -11.24 0.09 18.40
CA THR A 113 -9.89 -0.47 18.27
C THR A 113 -9.77 -1.31 17.00
N LYS A 114 -10.78 -2.15 16.71
CA LYS A 114 -10.86 -2.95 15.49
C LYS A 114 -10.95 -2.09 14.23
N LEU A 115 -11.80 -1.06 14.22
CA LEU A 115 -11.95 -0.14 13.10
C LEU A 115 -10.65 0.65 12.84
N ALA A 116 -9.98 1.10 13.89
CA ALA A 116 -8.68 1.76 13.78
C ALA A 116 -7.60 0.81 13.22
N GLY A 117 -7.58 -0.44 13.69
CA GLY A 117 -6.69 -1.49 13.19
C GLY A 117 -6.90 -1.75 11.70
N LEU A 118 -8.14 -2.02 11.29
CA LEU A 118 -8.50 -2.23 9.87
C LEU A 118 -8.16 -1.01 9.01
N THR A 119 -8.37 0.20 9.52
CA THR A 119 -8.01 1.42 8.78
C THR A 119 -6.49 1.53 8.60
N SER A 120 -5.71 1.17 9.62
CA SER A 120 -4.24 1.15 9.53
C SER A 120 -3.73 0.08 8.57
N GLU A 121 -4.30 -1.13 8.62
CA GLU A 121 -3.95 -2.22 7.71
C GLU A 121 -4.28 -1.85 6.26
N THR A 122 -5.50 -1.34 6.01
CA THR A 122 -5.92 -0.87 4.69
C THR A 122 -4.97 0.19 4.16
N ARG A 123 -4.64 1.19 4.98
CA ARG A 123 -3.69 2.23 4.60
C ARG A 123 -2.33 1.64 4.21
N ASN A 124 -1.81 0.69 4.97
CA ASN A 124 -0.54 0.04 4.67
C ASN A 124 -0.56 -0.72 3.32
N TYR A 125 -1.66 -1.40 2.99
CA TYR A 125 -1.81 -2.05 1.68
C TYR A 125 -1.76 -1.03 0.53
N PHE A 126 -2.45 0.11 0.68
CA PHE A 126 -2.42 1.18 -0.33
C PHE A 126 -1.06 1.88 -0.42
N GLU A 127 -0.38 2.11 0.69
CA GLU A 127 0.98 2.66 0.70
C GLU A 127 1.97 1.72 -0.01
N ASN A 128 1.86 0.40 0.20
CA ASN A 128 2.67 -0.58 -0.52
C ASN A 128 2.37 -0.58 -2.02
N LEU A 129 1.09 -0.49 -2.41
CA LEU A 129 0.66 -0.44 -3.81
C LEU A 129 1.19 0.81 -4.52
N VAL A 130 1.05 1.99 -3.89
CA VAL A 130 1.55 3.26 -4.45
C VAL A 130 3.07 3.24 -4.55
N ARG A 131 3.78 2.76 -3.52
CA ARG A 131 5.24 2.63 -3.57
C ARG A 131 5.71 1.71 -4.69
N ALA A 132 5.03 0.58 -4.89
CA ALA A 132 5.35 -0.34 -5.98
C ALA A 132 5.13 0.30 -7.37
N LEU A 133 4.09 1.14 -7.51
CA LEU A 133 3.83 1.93 -8.71
C LEU A 133 4.91 3.00 -8.95
N GLU A 134 5.31 3.72 -7.91
CA GLU A 134 6.36 4.75 -7.97
C GLU A 134 7.72 4.15 -8.37
N ASN A 135 8.01 2.94 -7.90
CA ASN A 135 9.23 2.20 -8.24
C ASN A 135 9.14 1.49 -9.61
N GLY A 136 8.02 1.60 -10.34
CA GLY A 136 7.85 0.94 -11.63
C GLY A 136 7.90 -0.59 -11.57
N LEU A 137 7.47 -1.18 -10.44
CA LEU A 137 7.46 -2.62 -10.18
C LEU A 137 8.85 -3.28 -10.25
N SER A 138 9.93 -2.54 -9.97
CA SER A 138 11.32 -3.03 -10.03
C SER A 138 11.68 -4.08 -8.96
N ASP A 139 10.91 -4.19 -7.88
CA ASP A 139 11.19 -5.12 -6.76
C ASP A 139 11.12 -6.60 -7.18
N VAL A 140 10.48 -6.88 -8.32
CA VAL A 140 10.31 -8.21 -8.89
C VAL A 140 11.62 -8.79 -9.46
N ASP A 141 12.55 -7.95 -9.88
CA ASP A 141 13.86 -8.40 -10.40
C ASP A 141 14.82 -8.84 -9.27
N SER A 142 14.57 -8.41 -8.03
CA SER A 142 15.44 -8.70 -6.88
C SER A 142 15.08 -10.01 -6.16
N GLN A 143 13.86 -10.53 -6.35
CA GLN A 143 13.35 -11.68 -5.60
C GLN A 143 13.74 -13.04 -6.20
N ALA A 144 14.27 -13.06 -7.44
CA ALA A 144 14.81 -14.28 -8.05
C ALA A 144 16.14 -14.75 -7.42
N VAL A 145 16.80 -13.91 -6.60
CA VAL A 145 18.14 -14.20 -6.07
C VAL A 145 18.16 -14.61 -4.59
N CYS A 146 17.05 -14.50 -3.84
CA CYS A 146 17.08 -14.73 -2.39
C CYS A 146 16.25 -15.90 -1.84
N ASN A 147 15.58 -16.71 -2.66
CA ASN A 147 14.94 -17.95 -2.18
C ASN A 147 15.85 -19.18 -2.36
N LYS A 148 17.00 -19.18 -1.66
CA LYS A 148 17.66 -20.44 -1.29
C LYS A 148 18.21 -20.37 0.14
N MET A 149 17.60 -21.22 0.97
CA MET A 149 18.07 -21.78 2.23
C MET A 149 17.59 -21.16 3.56
N SER A 150 16.47 -21.73 3.99
CA SER A 150 16.05 -22.06 5.35
C SER A 150 17.14 -22.17 6.42
N SER A 151 16.89 -21.48 7.54
CA SER A 151 17.06 -21.88 8.95
C SER A 151 18.14 -22.91 9.32
N LYS A 152 19.10 -22.49 10.16
CA LYS A 152 19.63 -23.30 11.29
C LYS A 152 20.14 -22.41 12.43
N THR A 153 19.85 -22.89 13.63
CA THR A 153 20.03 -22.33 14.98
C THR A 153 21.47 -22.31 15.51
N ALA A 154 21.66 -21.52 16.57
CA ALA A 154 22.55 -21.69 17.74
C ALA A 154 23.82 -20.82 17.88
N ALA A 155 23.76 -19.94 18.89
CA ALA A 155 24.73 -19.64 19.96
C ALA A 155 26.25 -19.73 19.74
N GLY A 156 26.95 -18.66 20.16
CA GLY A 156 28.04 -18.77 21.13
C GLY A 156 29.48 -18.45 20.72
N THR A 157 30.01 -17.36 21.32
CA THR A 157 31.36 -17.25 21.91
C THR A 157 32.55 -16.73 21.06
N SER A 158 33.23 -15.78 21.70
CA SER A 158 34.43 -14.99 21.39
C SER A 158 35.73 -15.73 21.04
N LYS A 159 36.57 -15.14 20.16
CA LYS A 159 38.00 -14.87 20.44
C LYS A 159 38.69 -13.92 19.44
N SER A 160 39.60 -13.13 20.01
CA SER A 160 40.45 -12.08 19.45
C SER A 160 41.69 -12.54 18.66
N LYS A 161 42.11 -11.77 17.65
CA LYS A 161 43.50 -11.35 17.26
C LYS A 161 43.40 -10.79 15.83
N GLY A 162 43.78 -9.56 15.48
CA GLY A 162 45.05 -8.89 15.74
C GLY A 162 45.86 -8.92 14.43
N GLY A 163 46.02 -7.78 13.74
CA GLY A 163 46.82 -7.73 12.51
C GLY A 163 46.78 -6.41 11.76
N ARG A 164 47.71 -5.51 12.10
CA ARG A 164 47.98 -4.21 11.49
C ARG A 164 48.81 -4.42 10.21
N GLY A 165 48.44 -3.84 9.08
CA GLY A 165 49.20 -3.95 7.83
C GLY A 165 48.91 -2.81 6.85
N LYS A 166 49.84 -1.85 6.80
CA LYS A 166 49.87 -0.66 5.94
C LYS A 166 50.55 -1.01 4.62
N GLY A 167 49.93 -0.67 3.48
CA GLY A 167 50.55 -0.89 2.17
C GLY A 167 49.79 -0.20 1.05
N SER A 168 50.04 1.10 0.86
CA SER A 168 49.70 1.83 -0.35
C SER A 168 50.94 1.85 -1.24
N SER A 169 50.85 1.27 -2.44
CA SER A 169 51.49 1.76 -3.68
C SER A 169 51.35 0.79 -4.86
N LYS A 170 50.76 1.34 -5.93
CA LYS A 170 51.19 1.30 -7.34
C LYS A 170 50.88 0.10 -8.25
N THR A 171 50.28 0.51 -9.38
CA THR A 171 50.47 0.09 -10.80
C THR A 171 50.01 -1.29 -11.26
N GLY A 172 49.23 -1.27 -12.35
CA GLY A 172 48.92 -2.43 -13.17
C GLY A 172 47.88 -2.11 -14.25
N THR A 173 48.32 -1.45 -15.31
CA THR A 173 47.66 -1.49 -16.62
C THR A 173 47.71 -2.92 -17.16
N SER A 174 46.57 -3.48 -17.61
CA SER A 174 46.55 -4.46 -18.70
C SER A 174 45.12 -4.81 -19.12
N ASP A 175 44.81 -4.41 -20.35
CA ASP A 175 44.15 -5.20 -21.40
C ASP A 175 42.91 -6.08 -21.12
N ARG A 176 41.87 -5.72 -21.91
CA ARG A 176 40.96 -6.58 -22.68
C ARG A 176 39.96 -7.42 -21.87
N ASN A 177 38.72 -6.96 -21.86
CA ASN A 177 37.60 -7.73 -22.39
C ASN A 177 36.59 -6.77 -23.03
N ALA A 178 36.35 -6.98 -24.32
CA ALA A 178 35.35 -6.29 -25.09
C ALA A 178 34.03 -7.03 -24.91
N ASP A 179 33.20 -6.61 -23.96
CA ASP A 179 31.81 -7.02 -23.91
C ASP A 179 30.98 -5.96 -24.67
N ASP A 180 30.70 -6.29 -25.93
CA ASP A 180 29.90 -5.55 -26.90
C ASP A 180 28.42 -5.54 -26.50
N SER A 181 28.12 -4.86 -25.39
CA SER A 181 26.75 -4.57 -24.93
C SER A 181 26.40 -3.10 -25.15
N GLY A 182 26.80 -2.54 -26.29
CA GLY A 182 26.53 -1.14 -26.61
C GLY A 182 25.04 -0.88 -26.77
N SER A 183 24.50 0.10 -26.03
CA SER A 183 23.22 0.74 -26.30
C SER A 183 23.46 2.21 -26.67
N TRP A 184 22.61 2.80 -27.52
CA TRP A 184 22.64 4.23 -27.84
C TRP A 184 21.33 4.90 -27.37
N ALA A 185 21.45 6.05 -26.73
CA ALA A 185 20.30 6.84 -26.31
C ALA A 185 19.81 7.71 -27.48
N CYS A 186 18.49 7.75 -27.72
CA CYS A 186 17.92 8.55 -28.78
C CYS A 186 17.94 10.05 -28.47
N ASP A 187 18.45 10.86 -29.40
CA ASP A 187 18.54 12.32 -29.26
C ASP A 187 17.17 13.02 -29.13
N LYS A 188 16.06 12.37 -29.48
CA LYS A 188 14.72 12.97 -29.42
C LYS A 188 13.90 12.58 -28.21
N CYS A 189 13.93 11.30 -27.83
CA CYS A 189 13.08 10.79 -26.75
C CYS A 189 13.88 10.13 -25.62
N THR A 190 15.21 10.17 -25.67
CA THR A 190 16.12 9.58 -24.67
C THR A 190 15.96 8.07 -24.47
N TYR A 191 15.16 7.40 -25.32
CA TYR A 191 14.99 5.95 -25.26
C TYR A 191 16.29 5.23 -25.58
N MET A 192 16.58 4.18 -24.82
CA MET A 192 17.82 3.42 -24.90
C MET A 192 17.66 2.28 -25.91
N ASN A 193 18.23 2.46 -27.10
CA ASN A 193 18.15 1.49 -28.20
C ASN A 193 19.35 0.54 -28.17
N SER A 194 19.16 -0.69 -28.66
CA SER A 194 20.25 -1.61 -28.94
C SER A 194 21.15 -1.04 -30.05
N ARG A 195 22.47 -1.28 -29.99
CA ARG A 195 23.40 -0.86 -31.05
C ARG A 195 23.10 -1.43 -32.44
N SER A 196 22.35 -2.53 -32.53
CA SER A 196 21.86 -3.11 -33.78
C SER A 196 20.68 -2.34 -34.39
N ALA A 197 20.02 -1.46 -33.64
CA ALA A 197 18.88 -0.69 -34.12
C ALA A 197 19.34 0.54 -34.89
N ALA A 198 18.99 0.62 -36.19
CA ALA A 198 19.25 1.77 -37.05
C ALA A 198 18.27 2.94 -36.83
N ALA A 199 17.18 2.70 -36.10
CA ALA A 199 16.18 3.70 -35.74
C ALA A 199 15.69 3.45 -34.31
N CYS A 200 15.22 4.51 -33.67
CA CYS A 200 14.66 4.42 -32.33
C CYS A 200 13.36 3.61 -32.34
N HIS A 201 13.26 2.60 -31.48
CA HIS A 201 12.08 1.73 -31.40
C HIS A 201 10.80 2.48 -31.01
N VAL A 202 10.92 3.60 -30.28
CA VAL A 202 9.77 4.36 -29.79
C VAL A 202 9.31 5.44 -30.78
N CYS A 203 10.26 6.17 -31.38
CA CYS A 203 9.93 7.34 -32.20
C CYS A 203 10.32 7.21 -33.68
N ASN A 204 10.87 6.05 -34.11
CA ASN A 204 11.36 5.79 -35.46
C ASN A 204 12.41 6.79 -35.98
N HIS A 205 13.01 7.59 -35.09
CA HIS A 205 14.10 8.50 -35.43
C HIS A 205 15.39 7.72 -35.68
N ARG A 206 16.05 7.94 -36.82
CA ARG A 206 17.36 7.35 -37.11
C ARG A 206 18.47 8.15 -36.43
N ASN A 207 19.36 7.48 -35.70
CA ASN A 207 20.56 8.12 -35.16
C ASN A 207 21.55 8.43 -36.29
#